data_AF-A0AAU9U465-F1
#
_entry.id   AF-A0AAU9U465-F1
#
_cell.length_a   1.000
_cell.length_b   1.000
_cell.length_c   1.000
_cell.angle_alpha   90.00
_cell.angle_beta   90.00
_cell.angle_gamma   90.00
#
_symmetry.space_group_name_H-M   'P 1'
#
loop_
_entity.id
_entity.type
_entity.pdbx_description
1 polymer ?
#
loop_
_entity_poly.entity_id
_entity_poly.type
_entity_poly.pdbx_seq_one_letter_code
_entity_poly.pdbx_strand_id
1 'polypeptide(L)'
;MNFASSNLENIPSLKAFQTKSDMKRAVRNVFFGWMIKVLRSYLSGTNKARAYNGWVMPTLLYTFGVLRWTEIELDALDRIVRMIKTRHHMRHPKSSVMRLNIPWKFGGLGLLITTPPIATDAI
;
A
#
# COMPACT_ATOMS: atom_id res chain seq x y z
N MET A 1 -10.70 -32.83 -35.66
CA MET A 1 -11.82 -32.55 -34.74
C MET A 1 -11.28 -31.69 -33.60
N ASN A 2 -11.25 -30.37 -33.78
CA ASN A 2 -10.78 -29.41 -32.76
C ASN A 2 -11.96 -28.50 -32.42
N PHE A 3 -12.67 -28.82 -31.35
CA PHE A 3 -13.88 -28.11 -30.93
C PHE A 3 -13.86 -27.88 -29.41
N ALA A 4 -12.76 -27.34 -28.86
CA ALA A 4 -12.67 -27.13 -27.41
C ALA A 4 -11.71 -26.00 -26.95
N SER A 5 -11.32 -25.04 -27.80
CA SER A 5 -10.49 -23.90 -27.36
C SER A 5 -11.15 -22.52 -27.46
N SER A 6 -12.34 -22.38 -28.05
CA SER A 6 -12.93 -21.05 -28.31
C SER A 6 -13.97 -20.57 -27.30
N ASN A 7 -14.37 -21.36 -26.30
CA ASN A 7 -15.50 -21.04 -25.43
C ASN A 7 -15.16 -20.72 -23.96
N LEU A 8 -13.88 -20.69 -23.59
CA LEU A 8 -13.46 -20.26 -22.24
C LEU A 8 -13.12 -18.76 -22.14
N GLU A 9 -13.01 -18.05 -23.27
CA GLU A 9 -12.66 -16.62 -23.30
C GLU A 9 -13.87 -15.67 -23.27
N ASN A 10 -15.10 -16.20 -23.26
CA ASN A 10 -16.33 -15.40 -23.41
C ASN A 10 -17.32 -15.52 -22.23
N ILE A 11 -16.81 -15.81 -21.02
CA ILE A 11 -17.62 -15.72 -19.80
C ILE A 11 -17.68 -14.23 -19.37
N PRO A 12 -18.87 -13.59 -19.33
CA PRO A 12 -19.00 -12.16 -19.00
C PRO A 12 -18.51 -11.80 -17.60
N SER A 13 -18.46 -12.76 -16.67
CA SER A 13 -17.96 -12.55 -15.31
C SER A 13 -16.44 -12.39 -15.21
N LEU A 14 -15.68 -12.82 -16.23
CA LEU A 14 -14.23 -12.60 -16.32
C LEU A 14 -13.88 -11.30 -17.06
N LYS A 15 -14.68 -10.90 -18.05
CA LYS A 15 -14.53 -9.60 -18.75
C LYS A 15 -14.80 -8.39 -17.86
N ALA A 16 -15.58 -8.55 -16.80
CA ALA A 16 -15.85 -7.48 -15.82
C ALA A 16 -14.61 -7.07 -14.99
N PHE A 17 -13.53 -7.87 -15.01
CA PHE A 17 -12.27 -7.56 -14.33
C PHE A 17 -11.23 -6.89 -15.27
N GLN A 18 -11.61 -6.61 -16.52
CA GLN A 18 -10.69 -6.35 -17.63
C GLN A 18 -10.44 -4.87 -17.93
N THR A 19 -10.34 -4.00 -16.91
CA THR A 19 -9.54 -2.77 -17.06
C THR A 19 -8.46 -2.72 -15.98
N LYS A 20 -7.21 -2.47 -16.38
CA LYS A 20 -6.07 -2.36 -15.44
C LYS A 20 -6.33 -1.31 -14.35
N SER A 21 -7.12 -0.28 -14.67
CA SER A 21 -7.60 0.75 -13.74
C SER A 21 -8.50 0.19 -12.64
N ASP A 22 -9.39 -0.74 -12.96
CA ASP A 22 -10.33 -1.33 -11.98
C ASP A 22 -9.59 -2.23 -11.00
N MET A 23 -8.62 -3.02 -11.48
CA MET A 23 -7.80 -3.86 -10.60
C MET A 23 -6.94 -3.02 -9.64
N LYS A 24 -6.28 -1.96 -10.15
CA LYS A 24 -5.54 -1.01 -9.30
C LYS A 24 -6.44 -0.31 -8.28
N ARG A 25 -7.69 -0.01 -8.63
CA ARG A 25 -8.67 0.57 -7.70
C ARG A 25 -9.08 -0.42 -6.62
N ALA A 26 -9.34 -1.67 -6.98
CA ALA A 26 -9.67 -2.73 -6.03
C ALA A 26 -8.53 -2.94 -5.01
N VAL A 27 -7.29 -3.06 -5.48
CA VAL A 27 -6.11 -3.20 -4.61
C VAL A 27 -5.98 -2.01 -3.65
N ARG A 28 -6.14 -0.78 -4.15
CA ARG A 28 -6.12 0.43 -3.30
C ARG A 28 -7.19 0.38 -2.21
N ASN A 29 -8.41 -0.02 -2.56
CA ASN A 29 -9.50 -0.11 -1.59
C ASN A 29 -9.21 -1.16 -0.51
N VAL A 30 -8.68 -2.33 -0.88
CA VAL A 30 -8.28 -3.36 0.07
C VAL A 30 -7.17 -2.83 0.98
N PHE A 31 -6.11 -2.26 0.40
CA PHE A 31 -5.00 -1.66 1.14
C PHE A 31 -5.45 -0.62 2.16
N PHE A 32 -6.29 0.34 1.75
CA PHE A 32 -6.82 1.36 2.66
C PHE A 32 -7.77 0.76 3.71
N GLY A 33 -8.56 -0.24 3.35
CA GLY A 33 -9.42 -0.96 4.29
C GLY A 33 -8.63 -1.63 5.42
N TRP A 34 -7.55 -2.33 5.08
CA TRP A 34 -6.64 -2.93 6.06
C TRP A 34 -5.95 -1.87 6.92
N MET A 35 -5.47 -0.79 6.30
CA MET A 35 -4.83 0.31 7.03
C MET A 35 -5.76 0.96 8.05
N ILE A 36 -7.00 1.28 7.67
CA ILE A 36 -7.98 1.88 8.58
C ILE A 36 -8.30 0.93 9.73
N LYS A 37 -8.43 -0.38 9.48
CA LYS A 37 -8.64 -1.38 10.54
C LYS A 37 -7.48 -1.39 11.55
N VAL A 38 -6.23 -1.41 11.07
CA VAL A 38 -5.04 -1.35 11.94
C VAL A 38 -5.01 -0.05 12.74
N LEU A 39 -5.31 1.09 12.11
CA LEU A 39 -5.26 2.40 12.77
C LEU A 39 -6.36 2.59 13.81
N ARG A 40 -7.55 2.04 13.58
CA ARG A 40 -8.69 2.06 14.52
C ARG A 40 -8.51 1.13 15.72
N SER A 41 -7.60 0.17 15.65
CA SER A 41 -7.36 -0.77 16.75
C SER A 41 -6.81 -0.07 18.01
N TYR A 42 -7.01 -0.68 19.17
CA TYR A 42 -6.46 -0.23 20.46
C TYR A 42 -4.98 -0.61 20.66
N LEU A 43 -4.24 -0.85 19.58
CA LEU A 43 -2.80 -1.15 19.64
C LEU A 43 -1.99 0.11 20.00
N SER A 44 -0.88 -0.10 20.71
CA SER A 44 0.12 0.97 20.92
C SER A 44 0.70 1.43 19.57
N GLY A 45 1.25 2.65 19.51
CA GLY A 45 1.82 3.19 18.27
C GLY A 45 2.87 2.28 17.64
N THR A 46 3.71 1.63 18.47
CA THR A 46 4.70 0.63 18.06
C THR A 46 4.05 -0.62 17.48
N ASN A 47 3.03 -1.15 18.14
CA ASN A 47 2.33 -2.35 17.68
C ASN A 47 1.54 -2.08 16.40
N LYS A 48 0.98 -0.87 16.24
CA LYS A 48 0.34 -0.42 14.99
C LYS A 48 1.35 -0.35 13.84
N ALA A 49 2.57 0.13 14.09
CA ALA A 49 3.62 0.16 13.07
C ALA A 49 4.02 -1.27 12.62
N ARG A 50 4.17 -2.19 13.57
CA ARG A 50 4.43 -3.62 13.27
C ARG A 50 3.27 -4.26 12.51
N ALA A 51 2.03 -4.02 12.94
CA ALA A 51 0.84 -4.53 12.26
C ALA A 51 0.69 -3.97 10.85
N TYR A 52 1.03 -2.69 10.63
CA TYR A 52 1.05 -2.09 9.30
C TYR A 52 2.07 -2.81 8.39
N ASN A 53 3.31 -2.97 8.83
CA ASN A 53 4.34 -3.65 8.06
C ASN A 53 3.99 -5.14 7.79
N GLY A 54 3.31 -5.82 8.73
CA GLY A 54 2.96 -7.23 8.60
C GLY A 54 1.70 -7.52 7.79
N TRP A 55 0.70 -6.63 7.79
CA TRP A 55 -0.61 -6.90 7.17
C TRP A 55 -0.90 -5.99 5.97
N VAL A 56 -0.58 -4.71 6.10
CA VAL A 56 -0.95 -3.70 5.11
C VAL A 56 0.04 -3.69 3.95
N MET A 57 1.34 -3.78 4.24
CA MET A 57 2.38 -3.77 3.20
C MET A 57 2.35 -4.96 2.25
N PRO A 58 2.15 -6.22 2.70
CA PRO A 58 2.06 -7.36 1.79
C PRO A 58 0.95 -7.24 0.75
N THR A 59 -0.18 -6.60 1.12
CA THR A 59 -1.31 -6.34 0.21
C THR A 59 -0.87 -5.55 -1.02
N LEU A 60 0.08 -4.63 -0.88
CA LEU A 60 0.63 -3.89 -2.02
C LEU A 60 1.82 -4.64 -2.65
N LEU A 61 2.70 -5.21 -1.85
CA LEU A 61 3.92 -5.88 -2.31
C LEU A 61 3.62 -7.01 -3.29
N TYR A 62 2.64 -7.86 -3.00
CA TYR A 62 2.27 -8.96 -3.90
C TYR A 62 1.73 -8.49 -5.25
N THR A 63 1.26 -7.24 -5.34
CA THR A 63 0.74 -6.68 -6.59
C THR A 63 1.81 -6.09 -7.48
N PHE A 64 3.02 -5.81 -6.98
CA PHE A 64 4.11 -5.25 -7.79
C PHE A 64 4.54 -6.15 -8.95
N GLY A 65 4.43 -7.47 -8.81
CA GLY A 65 4.75 -8.41 -9.89
C GLY A 65 3.68 -8.52 -10.98
N VAL A 66 2.42 -8.19 -10.65
CA VAL A 66 1.27 -8.38 -11.55
C VAL A 66 0.82 -7.04 -12.18
N LEU A 67 0.87 -5.97 -11.41
CA LEU A 67 0.47 -4.62 -11.81
C LEU A 67 1.70 -3.73 -11.94
N ARG A 68 1.84 -3.08 -13.10
CA ARG A 68 2.84 -2.03 -13.29
C ARG A 68 2.41 -0.78 -12.53
N TRP A 69 3.06 -0.52 -11.40
CA TRP A 69 2.92 0.71 -10.63
C TRP A 69 3.90 1.76 -11.15
N THR A 70 3.44 2.98 -11.35
CA THR A 70 4.33 4.11 -11.67
C THR A 70 4.77 4.82 -10.40
N GLU A 71 5.92 5.49 -10.45
CA GLU A 71 6.42 6.28 -9.31
C GLU A 71 5.42 7.36 -8.87
N ILE A 72 4.76 8.00 -9.83
CA ILE A 72 3.72 9.01 -9.58
C ILE A 72 2.52 8.41 -8.84
N GLU A 73 2.08 7.20 -9.22
CA GLU A 73 0.98 6.51 -8.54
C GLU A 73 1.36 6.11 -7.10
N LEU A 74 2.62 5.71 -6.88
CA LEU A 74 3.13 5.34 -5.56
C LEU A 74 3.31 6.55 -4.65
N ASP A 75 3.76 7.69 -5.18
CA ASP A 75 3.84 8.94 -4.43
C ASP A 75 2.45 9.46 -4.05
N ALA A 76 1.48 9.38 -4.97
CA ALA A 76 0.09 9.71 -4.68
C ALA A 76 -0.51 8.80 -3.59
N LEU A 77 -0.20 7.49 -3.63
CA LEU A 77 -0.59 6.54 -2.60
C LEU A 77 0.03 6.91 -1.24
N ASP A 78 1.32 7.22 -1.21
CA ASP A 78 2.03 7.59 0.01
C ASP A 78 1.48 8.89 0.63
N ARG A 79 1.13 9.87 -0.19
CA ARG A 79 0.47 11.11 0.28
C ARG A 79 -0.84 10.82 1.01
N ILE A 80 -1.66 9.90 0.48
CA ILE A 80 -2.92 9.49 1.12
C ILE A 80 -2.64 8.73 2.42
N VAL A 81 -1.65 7.85 2.43
CA VAL A 81 -1.22 7.11 3.64
C VAL A 81 -0.80 8.09 4.75
N ARG A 82 -0.01 9.12 4.42
CA ARG A 82 0.40 10.17 5.38
C ARG A 82 -0.79 10.97 5.92
N MET A 83 -1.76 11.30 5.06
CA MET A 83 -2.98 11.98 5.47
C MET A 83 -3.78 11.12 6.46
N ILE A 84 -4.03 9.86 6.15
CA ILE A 84 -4.81 8.96 7.00
C ILE A 84 -4.12 8.73 8.35
N LYS A 85 -2.79 8.54 8.37
CA LYS A 85 -2.01 8.44 9.62
C LYS A 85 -2.14 9.68 10.50
N THR A 86 -2.10 10.87 9.90
CA THR A 86 -2.26 12.14 10.62
C THR A 86 -3.67 12.28 11.17
N ARG A 87 -4.70 11.88 10.39
CA ARG A 87 -6.11 11.85 10.82
C ARG A 87 -6.34 10.94 12.02
N HIS A 88 -5.65 9.81 12.09
CA HIS A 88 -5.74 8.86 13.22
C HIS A 88 -4.77 9.18 14.38
N HIS A 89 -4.22 10.40 14.43
CA HIS A 89 -3.34 10.88 15.51
C HIS A 89 -2.11 9.99 15.80
N MET A 90 -1.66 9.20 14.81
CA MET A 90 -0.47 8.35 14.95
C MET A 90 0.84 9.15 15.06
N ARG A 91 0.81 10.40 14.60
CA ARG A 91 1.93 11.31 14.58
C ARG A 91 1.41 12.72 14.81
N HIS A 92 2.21 13.53 15.49
CA HIS A 92 1.94 14.94 15.62
C HIS A 92 1.99 15.64 14.24
N PRO A 93 1.04 16.52 13.89
CA PRO A 93 1.00 17.20 12.58
C PRO A 93 2.28 17.95 12.24
N LYS A 94 2.89 18.61 13.23
CA LYS A 94 4.16 19.36 13.10
C LYS A 94 5.43 18.50 13.15
N SER A 95 5.30 17.17 13.31
CA SER A 95 6.47 16.28 13.32
C SER A 95 7.13 16.29 11.92
N SER A 96 8.40 15.89 11.83
CA SER A 96 9.03 15.66 10.53
C SER A 96 8.42 14.43 9.84
N VAL A 97 8.33 14.47 8.51
CA VAL A 97 7.79 13.35 7.72
C VAL A 97 8.82 12.23 7.61
N MET A 98 10.10 12.60 7.53
CA MET A 98 11.24 11.67 7.48
C MET A 98 11.25 10.69 8.66
N ARG A 99 10.75 11.10 9.84
CA ARG A 99 10.66 10.26 11.03
C ARG A 99 9.83 8.98 10.85
N LEU A 100 8.91 8.95 9.88
CA LEU A 100 8.13 7.75 9.57
C LEU A 100 9.01 6.61 9.02
N ASN A 101 10.03 6.95 8.25
CA ASN A 101 10.90 6.00 7.54
C ASN A 101 12.12 5.60 8.37
N ILE A 102 12.52 6.44 9.31
CA ILE A 102 13.68 6.17 10.17
C ILE A 102 13.41 4.91 11.03
N PRO A 103 14.33 3.93 11.11
CA PRO A 103 14.17 2.76 11.95
C PRO A 103 14.06 3.11 13.44
N TRP A 104 13.48 2.20 14.22
CA TRP A 104 13.37 2.34 15.68
C TRP A 104 14.72 2.53 16.38
N LYS A 105 15.77 1.86 15.89
CA LYS A 105 17.14 1.99 16.42
C LYS A 105 17.66 3.43 16.39
N PHE A 106 17.11 4.26 15.51
CA PHE A 106 17.49 5.65 15.31
C PHE A 106 16.40 6.64 15.75
N GLY A 107 15.44 6.22 16.60
CA GLY A 107 14.39 7.08 17.16
C GLY A 107 13.21 7.39 16.22
N GLY A 108 13.10 6.67 15.11
CA GLY A 108 11.99 6.76 14.16
C GLY A 108 10.89 5.74 14.38
N LEU A 109 9.95 5.66 13.44
CA LEU A 109 8.78 4.76 13.51
C LEU A 109 8.97 3.43 12.75
N GLY A 110 10.01 3.31 11.92
CA GLY A 110 10.36 2.11 11.17
C GLY A 110 9.26 1.60 10.24
N LEU A 111 8.48 2.50 9.63
CA LEU A 111 7.47 2.11 8.67
C LEU A 111 8.10 1.91 7.30
N LEU A 112 7.72 0.80 6.65
CA LEU A 112 8.02 0.61 5.26
C LEU A 112 7.06 1.50 4.45
N ILE A 113 7.57 2.56 3.84
CA ILE A 113 6.85 3.32 2.83
C ILE A 113 7.18 2.72 1.45
N THR A 114 6.20 2.78 0.56
CA THR A 114 6.18 2.11 -0.74
C THR A 114 7.12 2.77 -1.75
N THR A 115 7.65 3.94 -1.42
CA THR A 115 8.71 4.63 -2.14
C THR A 115 9.95 4.69 -1.25
N PRO A 116 11.11 4.14 -1.68
CA PRO A 116 12.36 4.55 -1.06
C PRO A 116 12.46 6.09 -1.21
N PRO A 117 12.86 6.83 -0.16
CA PRO A 117 13.21 8.23 -0.35
C PRO A 117 14.25 8.29 -1.47
N ILE A 118 13.96 9.10 -2.47
CA ILE A 118 14.80 9.39 -3.63
C ILE A 118 16.27 9.51 -3.17
N ALA A 119 17.13 8.71 -3.82
CA ALA A 119 18.59 8.69 -3.73
C ALA A 119 19.20 8.31 -2.36
N THR A 120 19.52 7.02 -2.21
CA THR A 120 20.83 6.58 -1.66
C THR A 120 21.87 6.46 -2.79
N ASP A 121 21.82 7.37 -3.77
CA ASP A 121 22.85 7.57 -4.79
C ASP A 121 23.82 8.67 -4.31
N ALA A 122 24.28 8.56 -3.06
CA ALA A 122 25.40 9.30 -2.53
C ALA A 122 25.86 8.59 -1.25
N ILE A 123 26.89 7.76 -1.40
CA ILE A 123 27.94 7.44 -0.40
C ILE A 123 27.43 6.94 0.96
#